data_AF-A0A9X3RLK7-F1
#
_entry.id   AF-A0A9X3RLK7-F1
#
_cell.length_a   1.000
_cell.length_b   1.000
_cell.length_c   1.000
_cell.angle_alpha   90.00
_cell.angle_beta   90.00
_cell.angle_gamma   90.00
#
_symmetry.space_group_name_H-M   'P 1'
#
loop_
_entity.id
_entity.type
_entity.pdbx_description
1 polymer ?
#
loop_
_entity_poly.entity_id
_entity_poly.type
_entity_poly.pdbx_seq_one_letter_code
_entity_poly.pdbx_strand_id
1 'polypeptide(L)'
;MLKGKNDGKRVNRIFAGVALSGAVLLAGCSNGESSDLAEPSLKVTGSQADRAADDSAAESTVEVTTTQKEREKEGEKDCNTDPSAPEIHKATAEVNEKYPNKYGGWVFTGHTNYDSCGDLSYALVTQAKQGNAQFGTLILMFHKGEYIGIDSIAPQQAMEVTPNDGGSFTVLYKDWEALMESGAGNAEAPKYNSTVTYYWDGDKVAHEGRIPNTNL
;
A
#
# COMPACT_ATOMS: atom_id res chain seq x y z
N MET A 1 22.27 -21.78 -54.40
CA MET A 1 21.27 -21.19 -55.31
C MET A 1 19.97 -21.95 -55.10
N LEU A 2 19.01 -21.37 -54.36
CA LEU A 2 17.56 -21.56 -54.46
C LEU A 2 16.90 -20.74 -53.35
N LYS A 3 16.39 -19.58 -53.78
CA LYS A 3 15.70 -18.55 -52.99
C LYS A 3 14.25 -19.02 -52.83
N GLY A 4 13.82 -19.35 -51.62
CA GLY A 4 12.42 -19.53 -51.28
C GLY A 4 11.75 -18.18 -51.11
N LYS A 5 11.02 -17.75 -52.13
CA LYS A 5 10.23 -16.51 -52.20
C LYS A 5 8.88 -16.79 -51.53
N ASN A 6 8.62 -16.25 -50.35
CA ASN A 6 7.27 -16.26 -49.76
C ASN A 6 6.59 -14.95 -50.15
N ASP A 7 5.74 -15.04 -51.17
CA ASP A 7 4.90 -13.95 -51.64
C ASP A 7 3.80 -13.66 -50.60
N GLY A 8 3.82 -12.42 -50.11
CA GLY A 8 2.81 -11.89 -49.20
C GLY A 8 1.46 -11.77 -49.91
N LYS A 9 0.47 -12.53 -49.42
CA LYS A 9 -0.93 -12.34 -49.77
C LYS A 9 -1.56 -11.40 -48.74
N ARG A 10 -1.69 -10.13 -49.09
CA ARG A 10 -2.57 -9.17 -48.40
C ARG A 10 -3.97 -9.22 -49.02
N VAL A 11 -4.93 -8.72 -48.23
CA VAL A 11 -6.27 -8.21 -48.60
C VAL A 11 -7.35 -9.31 -48.66
N ASN A 12 -8.54 -9.23 -48.05
CA ASN A 12 -9.33 -8.10 -47.55
C ASN A 12 -10.22 -8.54 -46.35
N ARG A 13 -10.32 -7.73 -45.30
CA ARG A 13 -11.32 -7.87 -44.23
C ARG A 13 -12.53 -7.01 -44.61
N ILE A 14 -13.70 -7.63 -44.80
CA ILE A 14 -14.99 -6.94 -44.87
C ILE A 14 -15.71 -7.26 -43.56
N PHE A 15 -15.74 -6.29 -42.63
CA PHE A 15 -16.63 -6.33 -41.48
C PHE A 15 -17.89 -5.53 -41.83
N ALA A 16 -19.00 -6.23 -42.03
CA ALA A 16 -20.32 -5.64 -42.10
C ALA A 16 -20.78 -5.30 -40.69
N GLY A 17 -21.19 -4.05 -40.47
CA GLY A 17 -21.73 -3.58 -39.21
C GLY A 17 -23.18 -4.04 -38.99
N VAL A 18 -23.55 -4.15 -37.72
CA VAL A 18 -24.93 -4.07 -37.27
C VAL A 18 -24.94 -3.16 -36.04
N ALA A 19 -25.53 -1.98 -36.22
CA ALA A 19 -25.94 -1.11 -35.14
C ALA A 19 -27.33 -1.56 -34.67
N LEU A 20 -27.53 -1.71 -33.36
CA LEU A 20 -28.87 -1.74 -32.78
C LEU A 20 -28.90 -0.86 -31.52
N SER A 21 -29.66 0.23 -31.63
CA SER A 21 -30.02 1.15 -30.56
C SER A 21 -30.95 0.49 -29.55
N GLY A 22 -30.83 0.88 -28.28
CA GLY A 22 -31.79 0.55 -27.24
C GLY A 22 -31.63 1.47 -26.03
N ALA A 23 -32.29 2.62 -26.05
CA ALA A 23 -32.50 3.45 -24.87
C ALA A 23 -33.74 2.93 -24.13
N VAL A 24 -33.61 2.67 -22.83
CA VAL A 24 -34.75 2.50 -21.92
C VAL A 24 -34.57 3.51 -20.78
N LEU A 25 -35.44 4.51 -20.77
CA LEU A 25 -35.73 5.35 -19.61
C LEU A 25 -36.85 4.66 -18.83
N LEU A 26 -36.86 4.78 -17.49
CA LEU A 26 -38.06 4.95 -16.65
C LEU A 26 -37.71 5.13 -15.16
N ALA A 27 -38.23 6.24 -14.59
CA ALA A 27 -38.69 6.55 -13.22
C ALA A 27 -37.72 6.32 -12.03
N GLY A 28 -37.47 7.30 -11.15
CA GLY A 28 -38.40 7.90 -10.17
C GLY A 28 -38.44 7.02 -8.91
N CYS A 29 -38.12 7.45 -7.68
CA CYS A 29 -38.63 8.60 -6.94
C CYS A 29 -37.70 9.05 -5.79
N SER A 30 -37.95 10.30 -5.42
CA SER A 30 -37.47 11.12 -4.30
C SER A 30 -37.94 10.65 -2.91
N ASN A 31 -37.39 11.33 -1.90
CA ASN A 31 -37.73 11.44 -0.47
C ASN A 31 -36.90 10.52 0.43
N GLY A 32 -36.15 11.00 1.43
CA GLY A 32 -36.29 12.23 2.19
C GLY A 32 -36.77 11.90 3.60
N GLU A 33 -35.97 12.31 4.58
CA GLU A 33 -36.29 12.56 5.99
C GLU A 33 -35.93 11.53 7.07
N SER A 34 -35.54 12.14 8.19
CA SER A 34 -34.88 11.67 9.39
C SER A 34 -35.65 10.63 10.19
N SER A 35 -34.90 9.88 10.98
CA SER A 35 -35.38 9.43 12.29
C SER A 35 -34.20 9.42 13.25
N ASP A 36 -34.04 10.54 13.96
CA ASP A 36 -33.52 10.56 15.32
C ASP A 36 -34.32 9.56 16.16
N LEU A 37 -33.66 8.55 16.71
CA LEU A 37 -34.11 7.92 17.94
C LEU A 37 -32.90 7.68 18.83
N ALA A 38 -33.02 8.24 20.03
CA ALA A 38 -32.01 8.36 21.06
C ALA A 38 -31.50 7.02 21.62
N GLU A 39 -30.34 7.14 22.25
CA GLU A 39 -29.61 6.18 23.08
C GLU A 39 -30.49 5.42 24.09
N PRO A 40 -29.98 4.27 24.57
CA PRO A 40 -29.94 4.06 26.00
C PRO A 40 -28.50 4.06 26.54
N SER A 41 -28.26 5.00 27.45
CA SER A 41 -27.12 5.03 28.36
C SER A 41 -27.07 3.78 29.24
N LEU A 42 -25.93 3.10 29.30
CA LEU A 42 -25.61 2.16 30.38
C LEU A 42 -24.47 2.75 31.22
N LYS A 43 -24.88 3.31 32.37
CA LYS A 43 -23.99 3.59 33.51
C LYS A 43 -23.71 2.26 34.23
N VAL A 44 -22.44 1.94 34.46
CA VAL A 44 -22.04 1.06 35.55
C VAL A 44 -21.19 1.89 36.50
N THR A 45 -21.68 2.04 37.72
CA THR A 45 -21.04 2.74 38.82
C THR A 45 -20.64 1.72 39.89
N GLY A 46 -19.36 1.76 40.28
CA GLY A 46 -18.93 1.62 41.67
C GLY A 46 -18.36 0.27 42.11
N SER A 47 -17.08 0.26 42.50
CA SER A 47 -16.75 0.19 43.94
C SER A 47 -15.30 0.64 44.19
N GLN A 48 -15.16 1.61 45.10
CA GLN A 48 -13.92 2.09 45.70
C GLN A 48 -13.72 1.43 47.07
N ALA A 49 -12.53 1.66 47.64
CA ALA A 49 -12.08 1.55 49.05
C ALA A 49 -11.33 0.25 49.41
N ASP A 50 -10.19 0.27 50.12
CA ASP A 50 -9.54 1.36 50.88
C ASP A 50 -8.10 1.00 51.33
N ARG A 51 -7.29 2.06 51.56
CA ARG A 51 -6.23 2.29 52.59
C ARG A 51 -4.87 1.56 52.47
N ALA A 52 -3.74 2.30 52.30
CA ALA A 52 -2.94 3.11 53.26
C ALA A 52 -1.99 2.23 54.11
N ALA A 53 -0.74 2.52 54.46
CA ALA A 53 0.22 3.63 54.30
C ALA A 53 1.63 3.08 54.72
N ASP A 54 2.61 3.97 54.85
CA ASP A 54 3.94 3.84 55.53
C ASP A 54 5.10 3.20 54.73
N ASP A 55 6.36 3.67 54.75
CA ASP A 55 7.03 4.90 55.23
C ASP A 55 8.52 4.85 54.78
N SER A 56 9.16 6.02 54.79
CA SER A 56 10.58 6.29 55.04
C SER A 56 11.71 5.83 54.10
N ALA A 57 12.31 6.87 53.53
CA ALA A 57 13.74 7.21 53.59
C ALA A 57 14.75 6.39 52.78
N ALA A 58 15.31 7.02 51.73
CA ALA A 58 16.71 7.44 51.75
C ALA A 58 17.02 8.38 50.58
N GLU A 59 17.48 9.56 50.98
CA GLU A 59 18.23 10.56 50.24
C GLU A 59 19.47 9.93 49.57
N SER A 60 19.62 10.14 48.25
CA SER A 60 20.94 10.03 47.60
C SER A 60 21.00 11.02 46.45
N THR A 61 21.53 12.18 46.79
CA THR A 61 21.96 13.25 45.91
C THR A 61 22.94 12.70 44.87
N VAL A 62 22.56 12.74 43.60
CA VAL A 62 23.51 12.64 42.49
C VAL A 62 23.30 13.88 41.62
N GLU A 63 24.18 14.86 41.80
CA GLU A 63 24.34 15.96 40.86
C GLU A 63 24.79 15.38 39.53
N VAL A 64 23.84 15.23 38.61
CA VAL A 64 24.16 15.03 37.20
C VAL A 64 24.15 16.40 36.55
N THR A 65 25.33 17.00 36.43
CA THR A 65 25.59 18.12 35.53
C THR A 65 25.51 17.58 34.09
N THR A 66 24.30 17.36 33.60
CA THR A 66 24.08 17.15 32.17
C THR A 66 24.08 18.52 31.52
N THR A 67 25.21 18.82 30.87
CA THR A 67 25.33 19.81 29.81
C THR A 67 24.07 19.77 28.95
N GLN A 68 23.25 20.81 29.07
CA GLN A 68 22.15 21.08 28.16
C GLN A 68 22.77 21.32 26.79
N LYS A 69 22.99 20.24 26.03
CA LYS A 69 23.08 20.32 24.59
C LYS A 69 21.72 20.86 24.18
N GLU A 70 21.75 22.07 23.64
CA GLU A 70 20.61 22.74 23.02
C GLU A 70 19.79 21.70 22.28
N ARG A 71 18.60 21.42 22.82
CA ARG A 71 17.53 20.77 22.10
C ARG A 71 17.21 21.75 20.99
N GLU A 72 17.88 21.58 19.85
CA GLU A 72 17.41 22.09 18.58
C GLU A 72 15.92 21.79 18.56
N LYS A 73 15.12 22.85 18.42
CA LYS A 73 13.70 22.68 18.16
C LYS A 73 13.62 21.83 16.91
N GLU A 74 13.39 20.53 17.07
CA GLU A 74 12.79 19.72 16.03
C GLU A 74 11.57 20.52 15.59
N GLY A 75 11.64 21.06 14.38
CA GLY A 75 10.53 21.77 13.78
C GLY A 75 9.29 20.91 13.94
N GLU A 76 8.19 21.54 14.30
CA GLU A 76 6.86 20.93 14.29
C GLU A 76 6.72 20.17 12.97
N LYS A 77 6.80 18.84 13.02
CA LYS A 77 6.71 18.01 11.82
C LYS A 77 5.25 18.06 11.40
N ASP A 78 5.01 18.60 10.21
CA ASP A 78 3.69 18.55 9.60
C ASP A 78 3.34 17.08 9.32
N CYS A 79 2.36 16.56 10.05
CA CYS A 79 1.88 15.17 9.96
C CYS A 79 0.92 14.96 8.77
N ASN A 80 1.27 15.51 7.61
CA ASN A 80 0.45 15.41 6.40
C ASN A 80 1.14 14.52 5.37
N THR A 81 0.35 13.95 4.46
CA THR A 81 0.89 13.18 3.34
C THR A 81 1.79 14.06 2.47
N ASP A 82 3.06 13.67 2.30
CA ASP A 82 4.03 14.37 1.48
C ASP A 82 4.63 13.46 0.39
N PRO A 83 4.17 13.55 -0.86
CA PRO A 83 4.71 12.76 -1.96
C PRO A 83 6.08 13.23 -2.44
N SER A 84 6.57 14.39 -1.99
CA SER A 84 7.89 14.95 -2.36
C SER A 84 8.94 14.74 -1.26
N ALA A 85 8.61 13.96 -0.23
CA ALA A 85 9.48 13.74 0.91
C ALA A 85 10.83 13.14 0.48
N PRO A 86 11.97 13.68 0.96
CA PRO A 86 13.30 13.20 0.60
C PRO A 86 13.53 11.75 1.03
N GLU A 87 12.83 11.26 2.04
CA GLU A 87 12.88 9.88 2.53
C GLU A 87 12.45 8.88 1.47
N ILE A 88 11.45 9.21 0.63
CA ILE A 88 11.01 8.35 -0.49
C ILE A 88 12.16 8.18 -1.49
N HIS A 89 12.84 9.27 -1.84
CA HIS A 89 13.97 9.24 -2.76
C HIS A 89 15.16 8.47 -2.20
N LYS A 90 15.46 8.65 -0.90
CA LYS A 90 16.51 7.90 -0.20
C LYS A 90 16.20 6.41 -0.19
N ALA A 91 14.98 6.01 0.18
CA ALA A 91 14.53 4.61 0.18
C ALA A 91 14.57 4.01 -1.23
N THR A 92 14.16 4.77 -2.25
CA THR A 92 14.23 4.33 -3.65
C THR A 92 15.68 4.08 -4.09
N ALA A 93 16.62 4.92 -3.67
CA ALA A 93 18.04 4.71 -3.95
C ALA A 93 18.57 3.46 -3.25
N GLU A 94 18.27 3.27 -1.97
CA GLU A 94 18.67 2.10 -1.18
C GLU A 94 18.15 0.79 -1.81
N VAL A 95 16.88 0.76 -2.21
CA VAL A 95 16.27 -0.42 -2.85
C VAL A 95 16.88 -0.69 -4.22
N ASN A 96 17.30 0.34 -4.96
CA ASN A 96 18.01 0.15 -6.22
C ASN A 96 19.40 -0.49 -6.05
N GLU A 97 20.08 -0.17 -4.95
CA GLU A 97 21.36 -0.81 -4.61
C GLU A 97 21.16 -2.25 -4.14
N LYS A 98 20.17 -2.48 -3.28
CA LYS A 98 19.95 -3.78 -2.62
C LYS A 98 19.20 -4.80 -3.49
N TYR A 99 18.26 -4.35 -4.31
CA TYR A 99 17.39 -5.19 -5.14
C TYR A 99 17.42 -4.74 -6.61
N PRO A 100 18.59 -4.77 -7.27
CA PRO A 100 18.69 -4.31 -8.66
C PRO A 100 17.82 -5.17 -9.58
N ASN A 101 17.28 -4.55 -10.63
CA ASN A 101 16.54 -5.25 -11.67
C ASN A 101 17.13 -4.96 -13.06
N LYS A 102 16.89 -5.88 -14.01
CA LYS A 102 17.37 -5.75 -15.40
C LYS A 102 16.70 -4.63 -16.20
N TYR A 103 15.72 -3.94 -15.62
CA TYR A 103 14.91 -2.91 -16.26
C TYR A 103 15.40 -1.50 -15.93
N GLY A 104 16.59 -1.35 -15.35
CA GLY A 104 17.17 -0.04 -15.03
C GLY A 104 16.79 0.48 -13.64
N GLY A 105 16.34 -0.41 -12.76
CA GLY A 105 16.01 -0.08 -11.37
C GLY A 105 14.53 0.18 -11.12
N TRP A 106 14.25 0.66 -9.93
CA TRP A 106 12.97 1.06 -9.40
C TRP A 106 12.86 2.58 -9.43
N VAL A 107 11.71 3.07 -9.88
CA VAL A 107 11.41 4.49 -9.99
C VAL A 107 10.12 4.76 -9.25
N PHE A 108 10.16 5.78 -8.39
CA PHE A 108 8.98 6.32 -7.76
C PHE A 108 8.18 7.15 -8.75
N THR A 109 6.88 6.88 -8.85
CA THR A 109 5.97 7.48 -9.84
C THR A 109 4.89 8.37 -9.22
N GLY A 110 4.98 8.64 -7.92
CA GLY A 110 4.05 9.55 -7.21
C GLY A 110 2.93 8.86 -6.45
N HIS A 111 2.79 7.52 -6.52
CA HIS A 111 1.72 6.81 -5.81
C HIS A 111 2.16 6.44 -4.38
N THR A 112 1.62 7.16 -3.39
CA THR A 112 2.06 7.07 -1.99
C THR A 112 1.02 7.63 -1.02
N ASN A 113 1.07 7.19 0.23
CA ASN A 113 0.45 7.89 1.37
C ASN A 113 1.50 8.29 2.43
N TYR A 114 2.77 8.48 2.02
CA TYR A 114 3.89 8.76 2.92
C TYR A 114 3.54 9.87 3.89
N ASP A 115 3.65 9.56 5.18
CA ASP A 115 3.43 10.48 6.29
C ASP A 115 4.52 10.24 7.33
N SER A 116 5.17 11.33 7.75
CA SER A 116 6.25 11.31 8.74
C SER A 116 5.77 10.97 10.16
N CYS A 117 4.47 11.08 10.42
CA CYS A 117 3.87 10.79 11.72
C CYS A 117 3.09 9.46 11.75
N GLY A 118 2.75 8.90 10.59
CA GLY A 118 1.97 7.68 10.48
C GLY A 118 2.72 6.45 11.00
N ASP A 119 2.01 5.56 11.71
CA ASP A 119 2.58 4.28 12.14
C ASP A 119 2.91 3.37 10.94
N LEU A 120 2.18 3.47 9.84
CA LEU A 120 2.56 2.84 8.60
C LEU A 120 2.15 3.71 7.42
N SER A 121 3.11 3.97 6.55
CA SER A 121 2.87 4.59 5.24
C SER A 121 3.69 3.89 4.16
N TYR A 122 3.36 4.16 2.90
CA TYR A 122 3.96 3.48 1.76
C TYR A 122 4.29 4.43 0.62
N ALA A 123 5.26 4.04 -0.20
CA ALA A 123 5.48 4.58 -1.53
C ALA A 123 5.63 3.44 -2.55
N LEU A 124 4.85 3.47 -3.63
CA LEU A 124 4.91 2.47 -4.69
C LEU A 124 6.00 2.86 -5.69
N VAL A 125 6.94 1.94 -5.92
CA VAL A 125 7.93 2.06 -6.98
C VAL A 125 7.68 1.03 -8.07
N THR A 126 7.94 1.43 -9.31
CA THR A 126 7.74 0.59 -10.50
C THR A 126 9.06 0.40 -11.22
N GLN A 127 9.21 -0.69 -11.97
CA GLN A 127 10.40 -0.87 -12.80
C GLN A 127 10.58 0.31 -13.80
N ALA A 128 11.82 0.81 -13.94
CA ALA A 128 12.11 2.01 -14.73
C ALA A 128 11.76 1.87 -16.22
N LYS A 129 11.94 0.66 -16.78
CA LYS A 129 11.57 0.34 -18.16
C LYS A 129 10.34 -0.58 -18.18
N GLN A 130 9.21 -0.05 -18.61
CA GLN A 130 8.00 -0.82 -18.90
C GLN A 130 7.89 -1.06 -20.41
N GLY A 131 7.88 -2.34 -20.81
CA GLY A 131 7.81 -2.74 -22.23
C GLY A 131 6.55 -3.52 -22.60
N ASN A 132 5.73 -3.90 -21.62
CA ASN A 132 4.50 -4.67 -21.78
C ASN A 132 3.58 -4.44 -20.57
N ALA A 133 2.40 -5.06 -20.58
CA ALA A 133 1.42 -4.98 -19.48
C ALA A 133 1.85 -5.76 -18.21
N GLN A 134 2.97 -6.47 -18.24
CA GLN A 134 3.50 -7.27 -17.13
C GLN A 134 4.74 -6.56 -16.56
N PHE A 135 4.52 -5.65 -15.63
CA PHE A 135 5.59 -4.93 -14.95
C PHE A 135 5.63 -5.33 -13.48
N GLY A 136 6.83 -5.29 -12.91
CA GLY A 136 7.05 -5.46 -11.47
C GLY A 136 6.96 -4.13 -10.72
N THR A 137 6.55 -4.24 -9.47
CA THR A 137 6.46 -3.19 -8.47
C THR A 137 7.09 -3.64 -7.17
N LEU A 138 7.53 -2.69 -6.36
CA LEU A 138 7.79 -2.89 -4.93
C LEU A 138 7.03 -1.81 -4.15
N ILE A 139 6.61 -2.15 -2.94
CA ILE A 139 6.03 -1.19 -2.01
C ILE A 139 7.08 -0.90 -0.96
N LEU A 140 7.57 0.34 -0.95
CA LEU A 140 8.44 0.83 0.12
C LEU A 140 7.58 1.17 1.32
N MET A 141 7.90 0.65 2.49
CA MET A 141 7.14 0.85 3.72
C MET A 141 7.92 1.72 4.70
N PHE A 142 7.20 2.59 5.41
CA PHE A 142 7.75 3.54 6.36
C PHE A 142 6.98 3.48 7.69
N HIS A 143 7.71 3.56 8.80
CA HIS A 143 7.15 3.74 10.14
C HIS A 143 7.64 5.07 10.71
N LYS A 144 6.73 6.01 11.00
CA LYS A 144 7.06 7.34 11.54
C LYS A 144 8.12 8.07 10.68
N GLY A 145 7.93 8.00 9.36
CA GLY A 145 8.84 8.59 8.35
C GLY A 145 10.12 7.80 8.08
N GLU A 146 10.45 6.79 8.87
CA GLU A 146 11.64 5.98 8.65
C GLU A 146 11.36 4.82 7.70
N TYR A 147 12.22 4.64 6.70
CA TYR A 147 12.13 3.51 5.79
C TYR A 147 12.47 2.20 6.52
N ILE A 148 11.55 1.23 6.47
CA ILE A 148 11.66 -0.04 7.22
C ILE A 148 11.75 -1.27 6.33
N GLY A 149 11.43 -1.18 5.04
CA GLY A 149 11.59 -2.30 4.12
C GLY A 149 10.62 -2.30 2.93
N ILE A 150 10.55 -3.46 2.28
CA ILE A 150 9.69 -3.71 1.12
C ILE A 150 8.63 -4.77 1.42
N ASP A 151 7.56 -4.80 0.63
CA ASP A 151 6.52 -5.82 0.68
C ASP A 151 7.02 -7.24 0.44
N SER A 152 7.86 -7.43 -0.59
CA SER A 152 8.36 -8.75 -0.95
C SER A 152 9.65 -8.66 -1.75
N ILE A 153 10.59 -9.59 -1.48
CA ILE A 153 11.82 -9.73 -2.28
C ILE A 153 11.57 -10.35 -3.66
N ALA A 154 10.44 -11.02 -3.84
CA ALA A 154 9.94 -11.42 -5.16
C ALA A 154 9.04 -10.28 -5.67
N PRO A 155 9.45 -9.54 -6.72
CA PRO A 155 8.67 -8.42 -7.20
C PRO A 155 7.28 -8.86 -7.64
N GLN A 156 6.27 -8.19 -7.10
CA GLN A 156 4.86 -8.43 -7.44
C GLN A 156 4.39 -7.43 -8.49
N GLN A 157 3.19 -7.60 -9.02
CA GLN A 157 2.52 -6.57 -9.78
C GLN A 157 1.34 -6.05 -8.96
N ALA A 158 1.54 -4.94 -8.25
CA ALA A 158 0.45 -4.22 -7.60
C ALA A 158 -0.42 -3.57 -8.68
N MET A 159 -1.67 -4.01 -8.77
CA MET A 159 -2.68 -3.45 -9.69
C MET A 159 -3.30 -2.19 -9.09
N GLU A 160 -3.47 -2.17 -7.78
CA GLU A 160 -4.03 -1.07 -7.01
C GLU A 160 -3.43 -1.08 -5.61
N VAL A 161 -3.20 0.10 -5.03
CA VAL A 161 -2.83 0.28 -3.62
C VAL A 161 -3.72 1.37 -3.06
N THR A 162 -4.48 1.04 -2.02
CA THR A 162 -5.53 1.88 -1.45
C THR A 162 -5.23 2.09 0.03
N PRO A 163 -4.94 3.34 0.47
CA PRO A 163 -4.86 3.66 1.89
C PRO A 163 -6.21 3.41 2.58
N ASN A 164 -6.18 2.89 3.80
CA ASN A 164 -7.36 2.74 4.64
C ASN A 164 -7.32 3.74 5.79
N ASP A 165 -8.47 3.95 6.42
CA ASP A 165 -8.52 4.67 7.70
C ASP A 165 -7.72 3.93 8.78
N GLY A 166 -7.06 4.67 9.67
CA GLY A 166 -6.28 4.09 10.78
C GLY A 166 -4.87 3.64 10.42
N GLY A 167 -4.31 4.09 9.28
CA GLY A 167 -2.88 3.91 8.97
C GLY A 167 -2.50 2.56 8.38
N SER A 168 -3.47 1.75 7.93
CA SER A 168 -3.21 0.56 7.12
C SER A 168 -3.38 0.86 5.62
N PHE A 169 -2.95 -0.05 4.75
CA PHE A 169 -3.26 0.04 3.32
C PHE A 169 -3.47 -1.34 2.71
N THR A 170 -4.32 -1.40 1.69
CA THR A 170 -4.69 -2.62 0.98
C THR A 170 -4.10 -2.62 -0.43
N VAL A 171 -3.56 -3.75 -0.85
CA VAL A 171 -2.95 -3.95 -2.15
C VAL A 171 -3.69 -5.05 -2.89
N LEU A 172 -4.09 -4.77 -4.12
CA LEU A 172 -4.56 -5.78 -5.06
C LEU A 172 -3.39 -6.23 -5.93
N TYR A 173 -2.84 -7.40 -5.66
CA TYR A 173 -1.76 -7.98 -6.47
C TYR A 173 -2.29 -8.84 -7.60
N LYS A 174 -1.56 -8.82 -8.72
CA LYS A 174 -1.77 -9.77 -9.80
C LYS A 174 -1.32 -11.17 -9.40
N ASP A 175 -2.21 -12.15 -9.54
CA ASP A 175 -1.92 -13.54 -9.15
C ASP A 175 -1.62 -14.40 -10.38
N TRP A 176 -0.40 -14.26 -10.91
CA TRP A 176 0.07 -15.04 -12.04
C TRP A 176 0.22 -16.53 -11.72
N GLU A 177 0.53 -16.85 -10.46
CA GLU A 177 0.62 -18.23 -9.95
C GLU A 177 -0.72 -18.94 -10.07
N ALA A 178 -1.79 -18.36 -9.51
CA ALA A 178 -3.13 -18.95 -9.59
C ALA A 178 -3.63 -19.05 -11.04
N LEU A 179 -3.30 -18.08 -11.91
CA LEU A 179 -3.60 -18.18 -13.34
C LEU A 179 -2.91 -19.40 -13.96
N MET A 180 -1.62 -19.58 -13.72
CA MET A 180 -0.85 -20.71 -14.26
C MET A 180 -1.40 -22.05 -13.76
N GLU A 181 -1.71 -22.16 -12.47
CA GLU A 181 -2.27 -23.36 -11.87
C GLU A 181 -3.66 -23.71 -12.42
N SER A 182 -4.46 -22.70 -12.77
CA SER A 182 -5.78 -22.91 -13.36
C SER A 182 -5.75 -23.44 -14.80
N GLY A 183 -4.64 -23.27 -15.51
CA GLY A 183 -4.51 -23.59 -16.93
C GLY A 183 -5.33 -22.69 -17.87
N ALA A 184 -5.92 -21.59 -17.36
CA ALA A 184 -6.66 -20.64 -18.17
C ALA A 184 -5.74 -19.82 -19.09
N GLY A 185 -6.29 -19.29 -20.18
CA GLY A 185 -5.54 -18.43 -21.09
C GLY A 185 -5.25 -17.05 -20.50
N ASN A 186 -4.19 -16.38 -20.95
CA ASN A 186 -3.79 -15.04 -20.48
C ASN A 186 -4.90 -13.98 -20.58
N ALA A 187 -5.90 -14.15 -21.46
CA ALA A 187 -7.05 -13.25 -21.55
C ALA A 187 -7.92 -13.27 -20.27
N GLU A 188 -7.87 -14.35 -19.51
CA GLU A 188 -8.58 -14.52 -18.24
C GLU A 188 -7.81 -13.96 -17.04
N ALA A 189 -6.58 -13.49 -17.25
CA ALA A 189 -5.74 -12.93 -16.19
C ALA A 189 -6.49 -11.96 -15.27
N PRO A 190 -7.34 -11.01 -15.75
CA PRO A 190 -8.08 -10.08 -14.87
C PRO A 190 -8.87 -10.73 -13.73
N LYS A 191 -9.26 -12.01 -13.84
CA LYS A 191 -9.98 -12.77 -12.80
C LYS A 191 -9.08 -13.25 -11.66
N TYR A 192 -7.77 -13.23 -11.82
CA TYR A 192 -6.80 -13.78 -10.87
C TYR A 192 -6.04 -12.64 -10.20
N ASN A 193 -6.42 -12.33 -8.96
CA ASN A 193 -5.75 -11.34 -8.13
C ASN A 193 -5.78 -11.82 -6.68
N SER A 194 -4.84 -11.34 -5.86
CA SER A 194 -4.83 -11.56 -4.42
C SER A 194 -4.90 -10.21 -3.71
N THR A 195 -5.70 -10.11 -2.66
CA THR A 195 -5.82 -8.90 -1.84
C THR A 195 -5.01 -9.09 -0.57
N VAL A 196 -4.15 -8.12 -0.27
CA VAL A 196 -3.29 -8.13 0.92
C VAL A 196 -3.41 -6.79 1.64
N THR A 197 -3.70 -6.82 2.94
CA THR A 197 -3.76 -5.61 3.77
C THR A 197 -2.56 -5.57 4.69
N TYR A 198 -1.77 -4.49 4.63
CA TYR A 198 -0.62 -4.25 5.48
C TYR A 198 -0.97 -3.27 6.59
N TYR A 199 -0.52 -3.56 7.80
CA TYR A 199 -0.76 -2.74 8.99
C TYR A 199 0.40 -2.85 9.98
N TRP A 200 0.50 -1.87 10.87
CA TRP A 200 1.42 -1.93 12.01
C TRP A 200 0.78 -2.72 13.16
N ASP A 201 1.45 -3.77 13.65
CA ASP A 201 0.94 -4.60 14.76
C ASP A 201 1.34 -4.10 16.16
N GLY A 202 2.13 -3.03 16.21
CA GLY A 202 2.74 -2.49 17.43
C GLY A 202 4.26 -2.62 17.47
N ASP A 203 4.82 -3.58 16.73
CA ASP A 203 6.27 -3.88 16.69
C ASP A 203 6.83 -3.91 15.26
N LYS A 204 6.04 -4.40 14.30
CA LYS A 204 6.44 -4.56 12.91
C LYS A 204 5.25 -4.40 11.97
N VAL A 205 5.57 -4.39 10.67
CA VAL A 205 4.54 -4.55 9.65
C VAL A 205 4.07 -6.00 9.66
N ALA A 206 2.78 -6.18 9.85
CA ALA A 206 2.05 -7.41 9.63
C ALA A 206 1.17 -7.27 8.38
N HIS A 207 0.69 -8.41 7.88
CA HIS A 207 -0.27 -8.41 6.79
C HIS A 207 -1.31 -9.51 6.94
N GLU A 208 -2.48 -9.25 6.36
CA GLU A 208 -3.53 -10.23 6.14
C GLU A 208 -3.69 -10.48 4.64
N GLY A 209 -3.97 -11.73 4.27
CA GLY A 209 -4.02 -12.16 2.88
C GLY A 209 -2.70 -12.72 2.37
N ARG A 210 -2.77 -13.38 1.21
CA ARG A 210 -1.66 -14.10 0.60
C ARG A 210 -0.91 -13.21 -0.38
N ILE A 211 0.39 -13.06 -0.22
CA ILE A 211 1.24 -12.43 -1.23
C ILE A 211 1.53 -13.49 -2.31
N PRO A 212 1.16 -13.28 -3.59
CA PRO A 212 1.43 -14.27 -4.64
C PRO A 212 2.92 -14.54 -4.84
N ASN A 213 3.30 -15.69 -5.41
CA ASN A 213 4.69 -15.99 -5.81
C ASN A 213 5.74 -15.98 -4.68
N THR A 214 5.35 -16.06 -3.41
CA THR A 214 6.30 -16.08 -2.28
C THR A 214 6.36 -17.43 -1.54
N ASN A 215 5.42 -18.35 -1.81
CA ASN A 215 5.23 -19.59 -1.04
C ASN A 215 5.06 -19.37 0.48
N LEU A 216 4.61 -18.18 0.88
CA LEU A 216 4.35 -17.80 2.29
C LEU A 216 2.89 -18.00 2.67
#